data_AF-A0A139WFN7-F1
#
_entry.id   AF-A0A139WFN7-F1
#
_cell.length_a   1.000
_cell.length_b   1.000
_cell.length_c   1.000
_cell.angle_alpha   90.00
_cell.angle_beta   90.00
_cell.angle_gamma   90.00
#
_symmetry.space_group_name_H-M   'P 1'
#
loop_
_entity.id
_entity.type
_entity.pdbx_description
1 polymer ?
#
loop_
_entity_poly.entity_id
_entity_poly.type
_entity_poly.pdbx_seq_one_letter_code
_entity_poly.pdbx_strand_id
1 'polypeptide(L)'
;MLADYWRLLLLLWIPPILLATSMEIINRRQSIEMSSHDKTPFELNLLLKQQNVQEIENRFEIKYESFSVETFEEIEEPDPECLTNEKTNLALTLTKWQIEENCCYSKHKATWDEYEALKKSMECMYHYFTCVKLTAKATKEMADVVVNLRGGSSEVFHEIENDRFEEQVLELIHNSEVQTSWDEFERCKRNYDIATKNFKILLEIIDFSWEDLNKLKRQYDDVFLSYQHAQSEVERQLPALLAKMKVIFHNGLGLLGTNVGEFIKCTTGLCDLIQNPTDQLDNKEGSSN
;
A
#
# COMPACT_ATOMS: atom_id res chain seq x y z
N MET A 1 15.64 5.01 -30.81
CA MET A 1 14.66 3.93 -31.09
C MET A 1 13.96 3.38 -29.84
N LEU A 2 14.55 3.42 -28.64
CA LEU A 2 13.89 2.94 -27.40
C LEU A 2 12.98 3.97 -26.68
N ALA A 3 12.99 5.24 -27.10
CA ALA A 3 12.17 6.29 -26.48
C ALA A 3 10.71 6.32 -27.01
N ASP A 4 10.46 5.78 -28.21
CA ASP A 4 9.12 5.80 -28.82
C ASP A 4 8.23 4.65 -28.36
N TYR A 5 8.81 3.59 -27.80
CA TYR A 5 8.06 2.44 -27.28
C TYR A 5 7.33 2.76 -25.96
N TRP A 6 7.91 3.64 -25.12
CA TRP A 6 7.29 4.09 -23.87
C TRP A 6 6.13 5.08 -24.08
N ARG A 7 6.18 5.88 -25.15
CA ARG A 7 5.09 6.80 -25.51
C ARG A 7 3.85 6.07 -26.03
N LEU A 8 4.01 4.94 -26.72
CA LEU A 8 2.89 4.10 -27.17
C LEU A 8 2.27 3.27 -26.02
N LEU A 9 3.07 2.87 -25.02
CA LEU A 9 2.57 2.17 -23.83
C LEU A 9 1.79 3.08 -22.87
N LEU A 10 2.14 4.37 -22.77
CA LEU A 10 1.38 5.37 -21.99
C LEU A 10 0.00 5.69 -22.59
N LEU A 11 -0.21 5.45 -23.89
CA LEU A 11 -1.50 5.67 -24.57
C LEU A 11 -2.48 4.49 -24.40
N LEU A 12 -2.03 3.34 -23.90
CA LEU A 12 -2.86 2.15 -23.71
C LEU A 12 -3.49 2.05 -22.30
N TRP A 13 -3.18 2.98 -21.38
CA TRP A 13 -3.65 2.96 -19.98
C TRP A 13 -4.34 4.25 -19.51
N ILE A 14 -4.71 5.13 -20.44
CA ILE A 14 -5.54 6.30 -20.12
C ILE A 14 -7.00 5.91 -20.38
N PRO A 15 -7.91 6.00 -19.39
CA PRO A 15 -9.34 5.83 -19.60
C PRO A 15 -9.82 6.69 -20.78
N PRO A 16 -10.68 6.20 -21.68
CA PRO A 16 -11.14 6.93 -22.88
C PRO A 16 -11.70 8.34 -22.59
N ILE A 17 -12.17 8.58 -21.35
CA ILE A 17 -12.68 9.85 -20.85
C ILE A 17 -11.59 10.94 -20.69
N LEU A 18 -10.34 10.54 -20.40
CA LEU A 18 -9.21 11.47 -20.24
C LEU A 18 -8.53 11.83 -21.59
N LEU A 19 -8.69 11.01 -22.63
CA LEU A 19 -8.22 11.31 -23.99
C LEU A 19 -9.16 12.30 -24.71
N ALA A 20 -10.48 12.21 -24.49
CA ALA A 20 -11.44 13.16 -25.03
C ALA A 20 -11.24 14.57 -24.45
N THR A 21 -11.02 14.68 -23.13
CA THR A 21 -10.79 15.96 -22.45
C THR A 21 -9.41 16.56 -22.78
N SER A 22 -8.37 15.74 -22.91
CA SER A 22 -7.03 16.25 -23.27
C SER A 22 -6.90 16.65 -24.75
N MET A 23 -7.55 15.95 -25.70
CA MET A 23 -7.59 16.41 -27.10
C MET A 23 -8.43 17.68 -27.28
N GLU A 24 -9.52 17.85 -26.51
CA GLU A 24 -10.33 19.07 -26.54
C GLU A 24 -9.57 20.27 -25.94
N ILE A 25 -8.76 20.04 -24.90
CA ILE A 25 -7.87 21.05 -24.31
C ILE A 25 -6.70 21.40 -25.24
N ILE A 26 -6.13 20.43 -25.96
CA ILE A 26 -5.02 20.67 -26.91
C ILE A 26 -5.53 21.37 -28.19
N ASN A 27 -6.69 20.98 -28.72
CA ASN A 27 -7.32 21.68 -29.85
C ASN A 27 -7.78 23.10 -29.47
N ARG A 28 -8.24 23.32 -28.22
CA ARG A 28 -8.50 24.69 -27.71
C ARG A 28 -7.21 25.50 -27.56
N ARG A 29 -6.11 24.90 -27.08
CA ARG A 29 -4.79 25.58 -27.00
C ARG A 29 -4.26 26.02 -28.36
N GLN A 30 -4.36 25.17 -29.39
CA GLN A 30 -3.94 25.56 -30.75
C GLN A 30 -4.87 26.62 -31.39
N SER A 31 -6.16 26.64 -31.05
CA SER A 31 -7.08 27.69 -31.52
C SER A 31 -6.83 29.05 -30.84
N ILE A 32 -6.31 29.04 -29.61
CA ILE A 32 -6.00 30.26 -28.84
C ILE A 32 -4.65 30.84 -29.24
N GLU A 33 -3.66 30.01 -29.60
CA GLU A 33 -2.35 30.48 -30.09
C GLU A 33 -2.42 31.14 -31.49
N MET A 34 -3.47 30.88 -32.27
CA MET A 34 -3.65 31.51 -33.59
C MET A 34 -4.45 32.83 -33.56
N SER A 35 -4.95 33.27 -32.40
CA SER A 35 -5.86 34.41 -32.30
C SER A 35 -5.57 35.30 -31.09
N SER A 36 -4.36 35.84 -30.99
CA SER A 36 -4.12 37.23 -30.59
C SER A 36 -2.64 37.46 -30.31
N HIS A 37 -2.01 38.25 -31.18
CA HIS A 37 -0.91 39.09 -30.75
C HIS A 37 -1.38 39.99 -29.59
N ASP A 38 -0.48 40.22 -28.65
CA ASP A 38 -0.53 41.23 -27.58
C ASP A 38 -1.43 40.96 -26.37
N LYS A 39 -1.12 39.89 -25.62
CA LYS A 39 -1.35 39.88 -24.17
C LYS A 39 -0.15 39.30 -23.44
N THR A 40 0.30 39.99 -22.40
CA THR A 40 1.46 39.55 -21.62
C THR A 40 1.11 38.26 -20.85
N PRO A 41 2.10 37.41 -20.52
CA PRO A 41 1.87 36.16 -19.77
C PRO A 41 1.12 36.37 -18.45
N PHE A 42 1.19 37.58 -17.88
CA PHE A 42 0.49 37.98 -16.68
C PHE A 42 -1.02 38.18 -16.91
N GLU A 43 -1.41 38.82 -18.01
CA GLU A 43 -2.81 39.00 -18.39
C GLU A 43 -3.47 37.67 -18.77
N LEU A 44 -2.71 36.76 -19.41
CA LEU A 44 -3.18 35.41 -19.71
C LEU A 44 -3.46 34.61 -18.43
N ASN A 45 -2.60 34.74 -17.41
CA ASN A 45 -2.76 34.07 -16.13
C ASN A 45 -3.93 34.66 -15.31
N LEU A 46 -4.15 35.97 -15.40
CA LEU A 46 -5.29 36.64 -14.78
C LEU A 46 -6.62 36.23 -15.44
N LEU A 47 -6.66 36.15 -16.77
CA LEU A 47 -7.83 35.70 -17.53
C LEU A 47 -8.14 34.21 -17.28
N LEU A 48 -7.11 33.35 -17.17
CA LEU A 48 -7.27 31.94 -16.81
C LEU A 48 -7.80 31.77 -15.37
N LYS A 49 -7.35 32.61 -14.43
CA LYS A 49 -7.90 32.64 -13.07
C LYS A 49 -9.36 33.08 -13.05
N GLN A 50 -9.73 34.10 -13.82
CA GLN A 50 -11.12 34.56 -13.92
C GLN A 50 -12.04 33.52 -14.59
N GLN A 51 -11.58 32.82 -15.63
CA GLN A 51 -12.34 31.73 -16.26
C GLN A 51 -12.57 30.54 -15.33
N ASN A 52 -11.56 30.17 -14.52
CA ASN A 52 -11.72 29.08 -13.55
C ASN A 52 -12.70 29.43 -12.43
N VAL A 53 -12.75 30.69 -11.98
CA VAL A 53 -13.75 31.15 -11.00
C VAL A 53 -15.17 31.06 -11.58
N GLN A 54 -15.36 31.48 -12.83
CA GLN A 54 -16.66 31.43 -13.50
C GLN A 54 -17.12 30.00 -13.82
N GLU A 55 -16.20 29.08 -14.12
CA GLU A 55 -16.51 27.65 -14.27
C GLU A 55 -16.82 26.96 -12.93
N ILE A 56 -16.23 27.41 -11.82
CA ILE A 56 -16.56 26.93 -10.48
C ILE A 56 -17.95 27.43 -10.08
N GLU A 57 -18.25 28.72 -10.25
CA GLU A 57 -19.59 29.29 -9.99
C GLU A 57 -20.69 28.59 -10.81
N ASN A 58 -20.44 28.30 -12.09
CA ASN A 58 -21.40 27.61 -12.95
C ASN A 58 -21.54 26.09 -12.65
N ARG A 59 -20.59 25.47 -11.94
CA ARG A 59 -20.67 24.05 -11.53
C ARG A 59 -21.36 23.85 -10.18
N PHE A 60 -21.56 24.92 -9.40
CA PHE A 60 -22.28 24.91 -8.12
C PHE A 60 -23.77 25.27 -8.22
N GLU A 61 -24.38 25.22 -9.41
CA GLU A 61 -25.85 25.04 -9.54
C GLU A 61 -26.24 23.63 -9.07
N ILE A 62 -26.13 23.38 -7.77
CA ILE A 62 -26.68 22.20 -7.11
C ILE A 62 -28.17 22.46 -6.94
N LYS A 63 -29.00 21.61 -7.56
CA LYS A 63 -30.47 21.61 -7.43
C LYS A 63 -30.86 21.61 -5.94
N TYR A 64 -31.45 22.71 -5.50
CA TYR A 64 -32.06 22.86 -4.19
C TYR A 64 -33.34 22.00 -4.12
N GLU A 65 -33.36 21.00 -3.25
CA GLU A 65 -34.62 20.60 -2.61
C GLU A 65 -34.89 21.57 -1.47
N SER A 66 -35.97 22.33 -1.60
CA SER A 66 -36.38 23.39 -0.69
C SER A 66 -36.69 22.85 0.70
N PHE A 67 -35.91 23.24 1.71
CA PHE A 67 -36.32 23.17 3.11
C PHE A 67 -36.82 24.54 3.57
N SER A 68 -37.97 24.53 4.24
CA SER A 68 -38.73 25.70 4.67
C SER A 68 -37.99 26.55 5.70
N VAL A 69 -37.99 27.85 5.46
CA VAL A 69 -37.46 28.92 6.31
C VAL A 69 -38.49 29.30 7.38
N GLU A 70 -38.20 29.01 8.65
CA GLU A 70 -38.71 29.74 9.84
C GLU A 70 -37.65 29.54 10.94
N THR A 71 -36.67 30.42 11.16
CA THR A 71 -36.78 31.67 11.92
C THR A 71 -35.41 32.35 11.80
N PHE A 72 -35.36 33.57 11.24
CA PHE A 72 -34.13 34.37 11.20
C PHE A 72 -34.03 35.16 12.52
N GLU A 73 -33.11 34.75 13.40
CA GLU A 73 -32.51 35.69 14.35
C GLU A 73 -31.55 36.57 13.55
N GLU A 74 -31.71 37.89 13.68
CA GLU A 74 -30.89 38.92 13.06
C GLU A 74 -29.47 38.79 13.64
N ILE A 75 -28.55 38.19 12.88
CA ILE A 75 -27.14 38.08 13.27
C ILE A 75 -26.54 39.48 13.10
N GLU A 76 -26.20 40.13 14.23
CA GLU A 76 -25.38 41.34 14.27
C GLU A 76 -24.21 41.22 13.28
N GLU A 77 -24.04 42.23 12.40
CA GLU A 77 -22.91 42.27 11.47
C GLU A 77 -21.59 42.08 12.25
N PRO A 78 -20.87 40.97 12.04
CA PRO A 78 -19.69 40.67 12.81
C PRO A 78 -18.56 41.66 12.48
N ASP A 79 -17.93 42.19 13.52
CA ASP A 79 -16.79 43.11 13.42
C ASP A 79 -15.70 42.56 12.46
N PRO A 80 -15.28 43.31 11.42
CA PRO A 80 -14.26 42.89 10.46
C PRO A 80 -12.90 42.55 11.11
N GLU A 81 -12.59 43.11 12.27
CA GLU A 81 -11.40 42.76 13.05
C GLU A 81 -11.51 41.33 13.64
N CYS A 82 -12.72 40.92 14.03
CA CYS A 82 -13.02 39.57 14.52
C CYS A 82 -12.88 38.51 13.42
N LEU A 83 -13.35 38.80 12.20
CA LEU A 83 -13.22 37.91 11.05
C LEU A 83 -11.74 37.71 10.64
N THR A 84 -10.96 38.79 10.67
CA THR A 84 -9.51 38.75 10.34
C THR A 84 -8.73 37.92 11.36
N ASN A 85 -9.07 38.06 12.65
CA ASN A 85 -8.51 37.24 13.72
C ASN A 85 -8.88 35.74 13.55
N GLU A 86 -10.13 35.43 13.20
CA GLU A 86 -10.54 34.03 12.95
C GLU A 86 -9.82 33.41 11.75
N LYS A 87 -9.69 34.13 10.62
CA LYS A 87 -8.91 33.66 9.46
C LYS A 87 -7.46 33.35 9.86
N THR A 88 -6.85 34.21 10.66
CA THR A 88 -5.47 34.05 11.15
C THR A 88 -5.35 32.83 12.08
N ASN A 89 -6.30 32.65 13.00
CA ASN A 89 -6.36 31.50 13.89
C ASN A 89 -6.54 30.17 13.13
N LEU A 90 -7.38 30.16 12.09
CA LEU A 90 -7.55 29.00 11.22
C LEU A 90 -6.26 28.69 10.46
N ALA A 91 -5.59 29.70 9.89
CA ALA A 91 -4.31 29.50 9.20
C ALA A 91 -3.21 28.92 10.12
N LEU A 92 -3.13 29.40 11.37
CA LEU A 92 -2.22 28.85 12.39
C LEU A 92 -2.57 27.41 12.76
N THR A 93 -3.86 27.13 12.97
CA THR A 93 -4.38 25.80 13.30
C THR A 93 -4.04 24.79 12.21
N LEU A 94 -4.28 25.12 10.94
CA LEU A 94 -3.90 24.26 9.81
C LEU A 94 -2.41 23.96 9.79
N THR A 95 -1.58 24.97 10.04
CA THR A 95 -0.13 24.81 10.01
C THR A 95 0.33 23.86 11.11
N LYS A 96 -0.26 23.97 12.31
CA LYS A 96 -0.01 23.04 13.41
C LYS A 96 -0.43 21.61 13.04
N TRP A 97 -1.64 21.43 12.50
CA TRP A 97 -2.14 20.11 12.09
C TRP A 97 -1.27 19.48 11.01
N GLN A 98 -0.77 20.26 10.04
CA GLN A 98 0.15 19.75 9.02
C GLN A 98 1.50 19.29 9.59
N ILE A 99 2.03 19.97 10.61
CA ILE A 99 3.28 19.56 11.25
C ILE A 99 3.07 18.23 11.99
N GLU A 100 1.98 18.12 12.76
CA GLU A 100 1.62 16.90 13.48
C GLU A 100 1.37 15.74 12.50
N GLU A 101 0.62 15.99 11.42
CA GLU A 101 0.30 15.01 10.39
C GLU A 101 1.55 14.48 9.69
N ASN A 102 2.43 15.35 9.20
CA ASN A 102 3.65 14.90 8.51
C ASN A 102 4.55 14.04 9.42
N CYS A 103 4.59 14.37 10.71
CA CYS A 103 5.32 13.58 11.71
C CYS A 103 4.68 12.18 11.87
N CYS A 104 3.36 12.12 12.04
CA CYS A 104 2.63 10.85 12.15
C CYS A 104 2.73 10.00 10.88
N TYR A 105 2.51 10.59 9.70
CA TYR A 105 2.62 9.91 8.42
C TYR A 105 4.01 9.29 8.22
N SER A 106 5.08 10.03 8.55
CA SER A 106 6.45 9.51 8.44
C SER A 106 6.67 8.29 9.33
N LYS A 107 6.11 8.26 10.55
CA LYS A 107 6.18 7.09 11.44
C LYS A 107 5.40 5.90 10.90
N HIS A 108 4.19 6.13 10.39
CA HIS A 108 3.37 5.07 9.81
C HIS A 108 4.02 4.47 8.58
N LYS A 109 4.57 5.33 7.71
CA LYS A 109 5.30 4.89 6.52
C LYS A 109 6.52 4.04 6.86
N ALA A 110 7.34 4.45 7.83
CA ALA A 110 8.46 3.64 8.27
C ALA A 110 8.02 2.26 8.82
N THR A 111 6.90 2.23 9.54
CA THR A 111 6.32 0.99 10.08
C THR A 111 5.77 0.09 8.96
N TRP A 112 5.15 0.70 7.94
CA TRP A 112 4.65 0.01 6.76
C TRP A 112 5.78 -0.59 5.92
N ASP A 113 6.85 0.18 5.69
CA ASP A 113 8.03 -0.30 4.96
C ASP A 113 8.68 -1.49 5.70
N GLU A 114 8.72 -1.47 7.03
CA GLU A 114 9.18 -2.60 7.84
C GLU A 114 8.26 -3.82 7.70
N TYR A 115 6.94 -3.60 7.71
CA TYR A 115 5.94 -4.65 7.49
C TYR A 115 6.10 -5.32 6.13
N GLU A 116 6.21 -4.56 5.04
CA GLU A 116 6.38 -5.08 3.68
C GLU A 116 7.70 -5.86 3.53
N ALA A 117 8.79 -5.34 4.10
CA ALA A 117 10.08 -6.04 4.09
C ALA A 117 10.01 -7.39 4.83
N LEU A 118 9.32 -7.42 5.98
CA LEU A 118 9.15 -8.64 6.77
C LEU A 118 8.22 -9.64 6.07
N LYS A 119 7.13 -9.17 5.47
CA LYS A 119 6.19 -9.99 4.70
C LYS A 119 6.90 -10.72 3.57
N LYS A 120 7.67 -9.99 2.77
CA LYS A 120 8.50 -10.57 1.70
C LYS A 120 9.54 -11.57 2.22
N SER A 121 10.13 -11.29 3.39
CA SER A 121 11.08 -12.21 4.03
C SER A 121 10.41 -13.50 4.48
N MET A 122 9.19 -13.43 5.01
CA MET A 122 8.38 -14.58 5.38
C MET A 122 7.92 -15.39 4.17
N GLU A 123 7.54 -14.74 3.06
CA GLU A 123 7.25 -15.40 1.77
C GLU A 123 8.45 -16.21 1.27
N CYS A 124 9.65 -15.61 1.26
CA CYS A 124 10.88 -16.31 0.89
C CYS A 124 11.15 -17.51 1.79
N MET A 125 10.96 -17.37 3.11
CA MET A 125 11.16 -18.43 4.07
C MET A 125 10.15 -19.58 3.87
N TYR A 126 8.89 -19.25 3.62
CA TYR A 126 7.85 -20.21 3.27
C TYR A 126 8.25 -21.03 2.02
N HIS A 127 8.62 -20.36 0.93
CA HIS A 127 9.06 -21.03 -0.29
C HIS A 127 10.29 -21.92 -0.06
N TYR A 128 11.25 -21.45 0.71
CA TYR A 128 12.42 -22.26 1.07
C TYR A 128 12.01 -23.56 1.78
N PHE A 129 11.17 -23.45 2.79
CA PHE A 129 10.69 -24.60 3.55
C PHE A 129 9.91 -25.60 2.68
N THR A 130 9.04 -25.11 1.79
CA THR A 130 8.33 -25.95 0.83
C THR A 130 9.31 -26.70 -0.07
N CYS A 131 10.36 -26.04 -0.58
CA CYS A 131 11.39 -26.68 -1.39
C CYS A 131 12.18 -27.73 -0.62
N VAL A 132 12.57 -27.45 0.62
CA VAL A 132 13.28 -28.41 1.49
C VAL A 132 12.43 -29.65 1.73
N LYS A 133 11.15 -29.48 2.06
CA LYS A 133 10.19 -30.57 2.27
C LYS A 133 10.02 -31.44 1.03
N LEU A 134 9.82 -30.81 -0.14
CA LEU A 134 9.70 -31.52 -1.41
C LEU A 134 10.97 -32.32 -1.75
N THR A 135 12.14 -31.72 -1.51
CA THR A 135 13.43 -32.38 -1.80
C THR A 135 13.70 -33.54 -0.84
N ALA A 136 13.39 -33.38 0.45
CA ALA A 136 13.49 -34.45 1.43
C ALA A 136 12.55 -35.63 1.07
N LYS A 137 11.32 -35.33 0.66
CA LYS A 137 10.37 -36.35 0.17
C LYS A 137 10.91 -37.10 -1.04
N ALA A 138 11.41 -36.39 -2.06
CA ALA A 138 12.00 -37.01 -3.25
C ALA A 138 13.25 -37.86 -2.90
N THR A 139 14.07 -37.39 -1.95
CA THR A 139 15.24 -38.13 -1.46
C THR A 139 14.84 -39.44 -0.79
N LYS A 140 13.81 -39.42 0.05
CA LYS A 140 13.23 -40.61 0.70
C LYS A 140 12.69 -41.59 -0.34
N GLU A 141 11.88 -41.13 -1.29
CA GLU A 141 11.35 -41.98 -2.37
C GLU A 141 12.47 -42.64 -3.19
N MET A 142 13.55 -41.89 -3.48
CA MET A 142 14.71 -42.43 -4.19
C MET A 142 15.49 -43.45 -3.36
N ALA A 143 15.64 -43.20 -2.05
CA ALA A 143 16.27 -44.14 -1.14
C ALA A 143 15.47 -45.44 -1.04
N ASP A 144 14.14 -45.36 -0.94
CA ASP A 144 13.25 -46.52 -0.90
C ASP A 144 13.39 -47.37 -2.17
N VAL A 145 13.53 -46.76 -3.35
CA VAL A 145 13.81 -47.47 -4.60
C VAL A 145 15.15 -48.23 -4.51
N VAL A 146 16.21 -47.58 -4.04
CA VAL A 146 17.54 -48.20 -3.92
C VAL A 146 17.54 -49.33 -2.89
N VAL A 147 16.88 -49.15 -1.74
CA VAL A 147 16.76 -50.16 -0.70
C VAL A 147 15.94 -51.37 -1.18
N ASN A 148 14.82 -51.15 -1.87
CA ASN A 148 13.99 -52.21 -2.44
C ASN A 148 14.75 -53.02 -3.51
N LEU A 149 15.57 -52.35 -4.34
CA LEU A 149 16.45 -53.04 -5.29
C LEU A 149 17.53 -53.90 -4.60
N ARG A 150 17.89 -53.57 -3.35
CA ARG A 150 18.92 -54.27 -2.57
C ARG A 150 18.38 -55.27 -1.53
N GLY A 151 17.06 -55.32 -1.32
CA GLY A 151 16.42 -56.23 -0.36
C GLY A 151 16.59 -55.83 1.12
N GLY A 152 16.83 -54.55 1.41
CA GLY A 152 17.02 -54.02 2.78
C GLY A 152 15.77 -53.36 3.38
N SER A 153 15.91 -52.82 4.60
CA SER A 153 14.91 -51.97 5.30
C SER A 153 15.33 -50.50 5.26
N SER A 154 14.38 -49.59 5.02
CA SER A 154 14.57 -48.13 4.94
C SER A 154 14.16 -47.47 6.26
N GLU A 155 15.07 -47.36 7.23
CA GLU A 155 14.79 -46.72 8.54
C GLU A 155 15.43 -45.33 8.70
N VAL A 156 16.14 -44.82 7.69
CA VAL A 156 17.05 -43.67 7.87
C VAL A 156 16.42 -42.31 7.51
N PHE A 157 15.22 -42.27 6.92
CA PHE A 157 14.63 -41.04 6.39
C PHE A 157 13.41 -40.57 7.19
N HIS A 158 13.62 -39.52 8.00
CA HIS A 158 12.55 -38.81 8.68
C HIS A 158 11.93 -37.74 7.78
N GLU A 159 10.60 -37.56 7.90
CA GLU A 159 9.91 -36.48 7.20
C GLU A 159 10.12 -35.15 7.93
N ILE A 160 10.35 -34.08 7.16
CA ILE A 160 10.46 -32.72 7.70
C ILE A 160 9.03 -32.19 7.88
N GLU A 161 8.59 -32.09 9.13
CA GLU A 161 7.28 -31.56 9.50
C GLU A 161 7.37 -30.07 9.87
N ASN A 162 6.65 -29.23 9.13
CA ASN A 162 6.63 -27.78 9.30
C ASN A 162 5.23 -27.16 9.05
N ASP A 163 4.18 -27.99 9.00
CA ASP A 163 2.82 -27.61 8.58
C ASP A 163 2.25 -26.44 9.41
N ARG A 164 2.50 -26.45 10.72
CA ARG A 164 2.04 -25.39 11.62
C ARG A 164 2.68 -24.03 11.32
N PHE A 165 3.95 -24.02 10.92
CA PHE A 165 4.63 -22.78 10.54
C PHE A 165 4.12 -22.30 9.17
N GLU A 166 3.95 -23.22 8.21
CA GLU A 166 3.39 -22.91 6.90
C GLU A 166 1.99 -22.28 7.01
N GLU A 167 1.10 -22.87 7.82
CA GLU A 167 -0.24 -22.34 8.08
C GLU A 167 -0.21 -20.93 8.68
N GLN A 168 0.63 -20.71 9.69
CA GLN A 168 0.79 -19.39 10.33
C GLN A 168 1.32 -18.32 9.38
N VAL A 169 2.24 -18.68 8.49
CA VAL A 169 2.80 -17.75 7.49
C VAL A 169 1.76 -17.43 6.42
N LEU A 170 1.01 -18.43 5.95
CA LEU A 170 -0.06 -18.25 4.97
C LEU A 170 -1.19 -17.36 5.52
N GLU A 171 -1.63 -17.55 6.76
CA GLU A 171 -2.64 -16.71 7.44
C GLU A 171 -2.21 -15.23 7.45
N LEU A 172 -0.92 -14.97 7.68
CA LEU A 172 -0.38 -13.62 7.76
C LEU A 172 -0.16 -12.95 6.41
N ILE A 173 0.39 -13.67 5.42
CA ILE A 173 0.67 -13.13 4.09
C ILE A 173 -0.64 -12.80 3.36
N HIS A 174 -1.68 -13.62 3.55
CA HIS A 174 -2.99 -13.44 2.93
C HIS A 174 -3.92 -12.51 3.72
N ASN A 175 -3.44 -11.87 4.79
CA ASN A 175 -4.22 -10.88 5.51
C ASN A 175 -4.40 -9.62 4.65
N SER A 176 -5.54 -9.54 3.94
CA SER A 176 -5.90 -8.41 3.08
C SER A 176 -6.40 -7.19 3.86
N GLU A 177 -6.75 -7.34 5.14
CA GLU A 177 -7.35 -6.28 5.94
C GLU A 177 -6.36 -5.15 6.18
N VAL A 178 -5.11 -5.48 6.55
CA VAL A 178 -4.08 -4.47 6.81
C VAL A 178 -3.66 -3.72 5.54
N GLN A 179 -3.59 -4.41 4.40
CA GLN A 179 -3.38 -3.76 3.10
C GLN A 179 -4.52 -2.80 2.78
N THR A 180 -5.76 -3.23 2.97
CA THR A 180 -6.95 -2.40 2.71
C THR A 180 -6.97 -1.16 3.60
N SER A 181 -6.65 -1.31 4.90
CA SER A 181 -6.52 -0.20 5.84
C SER A 181 -5.44 0.79 5.42
N TRP A 182 -4.29 0.30 4.95
CA TRP A 182 -3.20 1.14 4.46
C TRP A 182 -3.57 1.91 3.19
N ASP A 183 -4.19 1.24 2.22
CA ASP A 183 -4.62 1.86 0.97
C ASP A 183 -5.68 2.94 1.23
N GLU A 184 -6.59 2.70 2.18
CA GLU A 184 -7.58 3.68 2.64
C GLU A 184 -6.92 4.88 3.32
N PHE A 185 -5.93 4.65 4.18
CA PHE A 185 -5.15 5.72 4.80
C PHE A 185 -4.43 6.61 3.77
N GLU A 186 -3.76 6.02 2.78
CA GLU A 186 -3.11 6.75 1.67
C GLU A 186 -4.12 7.52 0.80
N ARG A 187 -5.32 6.96 0.60
CA ARG A 187 -6.42 7.66 -0.09
C ARG A 187 -6.90 8.88 0.71
N CYS A 188 -7.22 8.69 2.00
CA CYS A 188 -7.66 9.76 2.87
C CYS A 188 -6.60 10.84 3.06
N LYS A 189 -5.32 10.46 3.15
CA LYS A 189 -4.20 11.42 3.19
C LYS A 189 -4.15 12.28 1.94
N ARG A 190 -4.26 11.70 0.74
CA ARG A 190 -4.26 12.49 -0.50
C ARG A 190 -5.44 13.48 -0.54
N ASN A 191 -6.61 13.05 -0.09
CA ASN A 191 -7.78 13.91 0.01
C ASN A 191 -7.54 15.06 1.01
N TYR A 192 -6.97 14.75 2.17
CA TYR A 192 -6.55 15.74 3.16
C TYR A 192 -5.54 16.74 2.59
N ASP A 193 -4.46 16.27 1.96
CA ASP A 193 -3.43 17.13 1.37
C ASP A 193 -4.00 18.10 0.31
N ILE A 194 -4.96 17.63 -0.49
CA ILE A 194 -5.69 18.47 -1.47
C ILE A 194 -6.59 19.47 -0.74
N ALA A 195 -7.38 19.02 0.23
CA ALA A 195 -8.28 19.86 0.99
C ALA A 195 -7.52 20.96 1.74
N THR A 196 -6.38 20.66 2.36
CA THR A 196 -5.56 21.64 3.06
C THR A 196 -4.95 22.67 2.11
N LYS A 197 -4.50 22.26 0.92
CA LYS A 197 -4.01 23.21 -0.09
C LYS A 197 -5.13 24.15 -0.54
N ASN A 198 -6.31 23.60 -0.85
CA ASN A 198 -7.46 24.40 -1.28
C ASN A 198 -7.90 25.35 -0.17
N PHE A 199 -8.01 24.86 1.06
CA PHE A 199 -8.44 25.65 2.22
C PHE A 199 -7.47 26.82 2.49
N LYS A 200 -6.15 26.62 2.37
CA LYS A 200 -5.17 27.72 2.47
C LYS A 200 -5.35 28.76 1.36
N ILE A 201 -5.45 28.33 0.11
CA ILE A 201 -5.65 29.23 -1.04
C ILE A 201 -6.92 30.05 -0.85
N LEU A 202 -8.00 29.40 -0.42
CA LEU A 202 -9.29 30.02 -0.19
C LEU A 202 -9.19 31.08 0.91
N LEU A 203 -8.56 30.75 2.06
CA LEU A 203 -8.35 31.71 3.15
C LEU A 203 -7.54 32.94 2.74
N GLU A 204 -6.61 32.81 1.79
CA GLU A 204 -5.74 33.89 1.32
C GLU A 204 -6.37 34.77 0.22
N ILE A 205 -7.18 34.19 -0.66
CA ILE A 205 -7.63 34.86 -1.89
C ILE A 205 -9.06 35.40 -1.78
N ILE A 206 -9.92 34.79 -0.96
CA ILE A 206 -11.35 35.12 -0.92
C ILE A 206 -11.69 35.96 0.32
N ASP A 207 -12.41 37.05 0.06
CA ASP A 207 -13.14 37.79 1.08
C ASP A 207 -14.39 37.02 1.48
N PHE A 208 -14.24 36.14 2.47
CA PHE A 208 -15.34 35.38 3.03
C PHE A 208 -16.28 36.23 3.89
N SER A 209 -17.58 35.99 3.74
CA SER A 209 -18.53 36.24 4.83
C SER A 209 -18.28 35.24 5.97
N TRP A 210 -18.74 35.57 7.18
CA TRP A 210 -18.68 34.63 8.31
C TRP A 210 -19.42 33.30 8.03
N GLU A 211 -20.51 33.36 7.27
CA GLU A 211 -21.29 32.18 6.91
C GLU A 211 -20.51 31.26 5.95
N ASP A 212 -19.84 31.83 4.96
CA ASP A 212 -19.03 31.07 4.00
C ASP A 212 -17.77 30.49 4.63
N LEU A 213 -17.14 31.24 5.55
CA LEU A 213 -16.01 30.75 6.33
C LEU A 213 -16.41 29.53 7.18
N ASN A 214 -17.58 29.58 7.81
CA ASN A 214 -18.12 28.46 8.59
C ASN A 214 -18.47 27.25 7.72
N LYS A 215 -19.04 27.45 6.53
CA LYS A 215 -19.30 26.36 5.56
C LYS A 215 -18.00 25.70 5.12
N LEU A 216 -16.99 26.51 4.77
CA LEU A 216 -15.68 26.03 4.35
C LEU A 216 -14.97 25.26 5.46
N LYS A 217 -15.06 25.75 6.71
CA LYS A 217 -14.53 25.08 7.90
C LYS A 217 -15.15 23.69 8.10
N ARG A 218 -16.48 23.57 8.03
CA ARG A 218 -17.16 22.27 8.15
C ARG A 218 -16.73 21.27 7.09
N GLN A 219 -16.64 21.71 5.82
CA GLN A 219 -16.17 20.84 4.73
C GLN A 219 -14.74 20.34 4.95
N TYR A 220 -13.87 21.19 5.49
CA TYR A 220 -12.52 20.79 5.86
C TYR A 220 -12.50 19.81 7.03
N ASP A 221 -13.28 20.08 8.07
CA ASP A 221 -13.38 19.23 9.26
C ASP A 221 -13.85 17.81 8.91
N ASP A 222 -14.78 17.65 7.96
CA ASP A 222 -15.25 16.33 7.49
C ASP A 222 -14.13 15.51 6.83
N VAL A 223 -13.31 16.16 5.99
CA VAL A 223 -12.15 15.52 5.35
C VAL A 223 -11.09 15.17 6.39
N PHE A 224 -10.85 16.07 7.35
CA PHE A 224 -9.90 15.86 8.42
C PHE A 224 -10.31 14.71 9.34
N LEU A 225 -11.58 14.61 9.72
CA LEU A 225 -12.13 13.50 10.50
C LEU A 225 -11.98 12.16 9.78
N SER A 226 -12.24 12.14 8.47
CA SER A 226 -12.06 10.93 7.65
C SER A 226 -10.59 10.48 7.63
N TYR A 227 -9.65 11.44 7.53
CA TYR A 227 -8.22 11.17 7.65
C TYR A 227 -7.84 10.63 9.03
N GLN A 228 -8.30 11.27 10.11
CA GLN A 228 -8.01 10.85 11.49
C GLN A 228 -8.55 9.45 11.79
N HIS A 229 -9.73 9.11 11.28
CA HIS A 229 -10.30 7.78 11.44
C HIS A 229 -9.43 6.71 10.75
N ALA A 230 -9.04 6.94 9.49
CA ALA A 230 -8.16 6.02 8.77
C ALA A 230 -6.78 5.91 9.45
N GLN A 231 -6.24 7.02 9.95
CA GLN A 231 -4.99 7.03 10.71
C GLN A 231 -5.08 6.16 11.97
N SER A 232 -6.13 6.33 12.78
CA SER A 232 -6.32 5.57 14.02
C SER A 232 -6.40 4.07 13.77
N GLU A 233 -7.03 3.66 12.66
CA GLU A 233 -7.14 2.25 12.33
C GLU A 233 -5.79 1.63 11.95
N VAL A 234 -4.96 2.36 11.19
CA VAL A 234 -3.58 1.93 10.89
C VAL A 234 -2.72 1.88 12.15
N GLU A 235 -2.82 2.89 13.04
CA GLU A 235 -2.12 2.92 14.32
C GLU A 235 -2.45 1.72 15.21
N ARG A 236 -3.69 1.24 15.14
CA ARG A 236 -4.16 0.09 15.91
C ARG A 236 -3.73 -1.24 15.30
N GLN A 237 -3.93 -1.42 13.99
CA GLN A 237 -3.74 -2.71 13.32
C GLN A 237 -2.27 -3.02 13.01
N LEU A 238 -1.55 -2.05 12.43
CA LEU A 238 -0.25 -2.29 11.81
C LEU A 238 0.83 -2.72 12.82
N PRO A 239 1.00 -2.05 13.98
CA PRO A 239 2.02 -2.46 14.96
C PRO A 239 1.73 -3.84 15.57
N ALA A 240 0.46 -4.16 15.80
CA ALA A 240 0.05 -5.45 16.35
C ALA A 240 0.35 -6.59 15.38
N LEU A 241 0.03 -6.41 14.10
CA LEU A 241 0.32 -7.42 13.07
C LEU A 241 1.84 -7.57 12.88
N LEU A 242 2.57 -6.46 12.82
CA LEU A 242 4.03 -6.47 12.70
C LEU A 242 4.69 -7.23 13.86
N ALA A 243 4.22 -7.04 15.10
CA ALA A 243 4.69 -7.78 16.26
C ALA A 243 4.43 -9.29 16.12
N LYS A 244 3.22 -9.69 15.69
CA LYS A 244 2.88 -11.10 15.41
C LYS A 244 3.79 -11.71 14.34
N MET A 245 4.04 -10.97 13.24
CA MET A 245 4.95 -11.39 12.17
C MET A 245 6.38 -11.55 12.67
N LYS A 246 6.90 -10.63 13.49
CA LYS A 246 8.27 -10.72 14.04
C LYS A 246 8.45 -11.98 14.88
N VAL A 247 7.47 -12.34 15.70
CA VAL A 247 7.50 -13.59 16.49
C VAL A 247 7.51 -14.81 15.59
N ILE A 248 6.62 -14.87 14.59
CA ILE A 248 6.55 -16.02 13.68
C ILE A 248 7.82 -16.12 12.85
N PHE A 249 8.35 -15.01 12.35
CA PHE A 249 9.62 -14.98 11.63
C PHE A 249 10.79 -15.49 12.49
N HIS A 250 10.87 -15.07 13.76
CA HIS A 250 11.89 -15.56 14.69
C HIS A 250 11.77 -17.07 14.92
N ASN A 251 10.56 -17.59 15.13
CA ASN A 251 10.31 -19.02 15.26
C ASN A 251 10.68 -19.78 13.97
N GLY A 252 10.38 -19.19 12.81
CA GLY A 252 10.75 -19.71 11.50
C GLY A 252 12.25 -19.82 11.30
N LEU A 253 13.04 -18.81 11.73
CA LEU A 253 14.50 -18.89 11.72
C LEU A 253 15.03 -20.04 12.59
N GLY A 254 14.40 -20.30 13.74
CA GLY A 254 14.73 -21.46 14.58
C GLY A 254 14.49 -22.79 13.85
N LEU A 255 13.32 -22.94 13.24
CA LEU A 255 12.97 -24.11 12.43
C LEU A 255 13.88 -24.29 11.22
N LEU A 256 14.37 -23.20 10.64
CA LEU A 256 15.27 -23.23 9.49
C LEU A 256 16.55 -24.01 9.83
N GLY A 257 17.13 -23.74 11.00
CA GLY A 257 18.34 -24.42 11.47
C GLY A 257 18.12 -25.93 11.62
N THR A 258 17.00 -26.33 12.21
CA THR A 258 16.65 -27.76 12.37
C THR A 258 16.39 -28.44 11.04
N ASN A 259 15.60 -27.81 10.16
CA ASN A 259 15.22 -28.40 8.86
C ASN A 259 16.40 -28.50 7.91
N VAL A 260 17.33 -27.53 7.93
CA VAL A 260 18.60 -27.63 7.20
C VAL A 260 19.41 -28.83 7.70
N GLY A 261 19.49 -29.03 9.02
CA GLY A 261 20.18 -30.18 9.61
C GLY A 261 19.60 -31.51 9.15
N GLU A 262 18.28 -31.67 9.22
CA GLU A 262 17.60 -32.90 8.75
C GLU A 262 17.72 -33.09 7.24
N PHE A 263 17.63 -32.01 6.46
CA PHE A 263 17.86 -32.05 5.01
C PHE A 263 19.26 -32.57 4.66
N ILE A 264 20.31 -32.03 5.32
CA ILE A 264 21.69 -32.49 5.11
C ILE A 264 21.86 -33.96 5.46
N LYS A 265 21.25 -34.42 6.56
CA LYS A 265 21.27 -35.85 6.95
C LYS A 265 20.61 -36.72 5.87
N CYS A 266 19.45 -36.32 5.36
CA CYS A 266 18.76 -37.05 4.30
C CYS A 266 19.62 -37.11 3.03
N THR A 267 20.15 -35.99 2.56
CA THR A 267 20.95 -35.99 1.33
C THR A 267 22.27 -36.73 1.47
N THR A 268 22.93 -36.64 2.62
CA THR A 268 24.18 -37.37 2.89
C THR A 268 23.91 -38.86 2.98
N GLY A 269 22.86 -39.27 3.69
CA GLY A 269 22.46 -40.67 3.79
C GLY A 269 22.12 -41.30 2.44
N LEU A 270 21.46 -40.57 1.53
CA LEU A 270 21.23 -41.05 0.16
C LEU A 270 22.55 -41.18 -0.62
N CYS A 271 23.46 -40.20 -0.51
CA CYS A 271 24.77 -40.27 -1.15
C CYS A 271 25.57 -41.50 -0.68
N ASP A 272 25.61 -41.75 0.62
CA ASP A 272 26.29 -42.91 1.21
C ASP A 272 25.69 -44.23 0.72
N LEU A 273 24.35 -44.30 0.66
CA LEU A 273 23.63 -45.45 0.11
C LEU A 273 24.02 -45.71 -1.34
N ILE A 274 24.15 -44.67 -2.17
CA ILE A 274 24.54 -44.79 -3.58
C ILE A 274 26.02 -45.18 -3.73
N GLN A 275 26.91 -44.57 -2.94
CA GLN A 275 28.37 -44.72 -3.09
C GLN A 275 28.92 -46.03 -2.50
N ASN A 276 28.25 -46.63 -1.53
CA ASN A 276 28.62 -47.92 -0.95
C ASN A 276 27.60 -49.00 -1.37
N PRO A 277 27.64 -49.48 -2.64
CA PRO A 277 26.67 -50.45 -3.15
C PRO A 277 26.83 -51.87 -2.59
N THR A 278 27.94 -52.18 -1.92
CA THR A 278 28.35 -53.53 -1.56
C THR A 278 28.63 -53.65 -0.08
N ASP A 279 27.73 -54.31 0.65
CA ASP A 279 28.05 -55.04 1.88
C ASP A 279 27.17 -56.29 2.11
N GLN A 280 26.33 -56.71 1.16
CA GLN A 280 25.46 -57.88 1.37
C GLN A 280 25.37 -58.90 0.22
N LEU A 281 26.08 -58.72 -0.89
CA LEU A 281 26.10 -59.72 -1.97
C LEU A 281 27.19 -60.80 -1.80
N ASP A 282 28.18 -60.60 -0.93
CA ASP A 282 29.31 -61.55 -0.79
C ASP A 282 29.09 -62.69 0.24
N ASN A 283 27.92 -62.78 0.90
CA ASN A 283 27.65 -63.84 1.88
C ASN A 283 26.74 -64.98 1.39
N LYS A 284 26.52 -65.12 0.07
CA LYS A 284 25.74 -66.24 -0.49
C LYS A 284 26.47 -67.18 -1.45
N GLU A 285 27.76 -67.00 -1.69
CA GLU A 285 28.57 -67.97 -2.42
C GLU A 285 29.80 -68.38 -1.59
N GLY A 286 29.66 -69.46 -0.81
CA GLY A 286 30.84 -70.15 -0.27
C GLY A 286 30.71 -70.67 1.15
N SER A 287 29.85 -71.67 1.38
CA SER A 287 30.31 -72.98 1.87
C SER A 287 29.10 -73.88 2.16
N SER A 288 28.53 -74.43 1.09
CA SER A 288 27.98 -75.79 1.14
C SER A 288 29.06 -76.70 0.56
N ASN A 289 29.76 -77.40 1.45
CA ASN A 289 30.17 -78.81 1.34
C ASN A 289 31.09 -79.16 2.52
#